data_AF-A0A8J6XVD6-F1
#
_entry.id   AF-A0A8J6XVD6-F1
#
_cell.length_a   1.000
_cell.length_b   1.000
_cell.length_c   1.000
_cell.angle_alpha   90.00
_cell.angle_beta   90.00
_cell.angle_gamma   90.00
#
_symmetry.space_group_name_H-M   'P 1'
#
loop_
_entity.id
_entity.type
_entity.pdbx_description
1 polymer ?
#
loop_
_entity_poly.entity_id
_entity_poly.type
_entity_poly.pdbx_seq_one_letter_code
_entity_poly.pdbx_strand_id
1 'polypeptide(L)'
;MNYRIFVESIKVEKDQRTKLVNFEGFLELRGQFTASGVASIYPQNGNSDPRANIKAEQGDTIPVNLGITNVAFSGTSTIVPIKAELWELEFGSQGNDDYGVREDSMILDGSSRVTKTIPVDISADNSKERGGRVLVTFVAEMQ
;
A
#
# COMPACT_ATOMS: atom_id res chain seq x y z
N MET A 1 -18.32 -11.27 17.31
CA MET A 1 -17.68 -11.64 16.03
C MET A 1 -16.56 -10.64 15.80
N ASN A 2 -15.43 -11.07 15.25
CA ASN A 2 -14.30 -10.18 14.98
C ASN A 2 -13.93 -10.27 13.51
N TYR A 3 -13.45 -9.17 12.95
CA TYR A 3 -12.80 -9.16 11.65
C TYR A 3 -11.30 -9.07 11.82
N ARG A 4 -10.56 -9.92 11.11
CA ARG A 4 -9.14 -9.73 10.87
C ARG A 4 -8.97 -8.80 9.69
N ILE A 5 -8.26 -7.69 9.88
CA ILE A 5 -7.96 -6.71 8.83
C ILE A 5 -6.51 -6.85 8.38
N PHE A 6 -6.30 -6.89 7.07
CA PHE A 6 -4.98 -7.04 6.46
C PHE A 6 -4.92 -6.36 5.08
N VAL A 7 -3.71 -6.08 4.61
CA VAL A 7 -3.47 -5.74 3.20
C VAL A 7 -3.25 -7.03 2.43
N GLU A 8 -4.10 -7.29 1.46
CA GLU A 8 -3.99 -8.48 0.61
C GLU A 8 -2.98 -8.27 -0.51
N SER A 9 -3.09 -7.14 -1.21
CA SER A 9 -2.29 -6.88 -2.40
C SER A 9 -2.01 -5.40 -2.63
N ILE A 10 -0.93 -5.16 -3.37
CA ILE A 10 -0.52 -3.87 -3.90
C ILE A 10 -0.41 -4.03 -5.42
N LYS A 11 -1.10 -3.20 -6.20
CA LYS A 11 -1.02 -3.21 -7.65
C LYS A 11 -0.47 -1.88 -8.16
N VAL A 12 0.58 -1.93 -8.98
CA VAL A 12 1.13 -0.74 -9.64
C VAL A 12 0.31 -0.48 -10.89
N GLU A 13 -0.59 0.50 -10.85
CA GLU A 13 -1.43 0.86 -12.00
C GLU A 13 -0.68 1.74 -13.00
N LYS A 14 0.16 2.63 -12.47
CA LYS A 14 1.03 3.52 -13.24
C LYS A 14 2.37 3.60 -12.52
N ASP A 15 3.45 3.29 -13.23
CA ASP A 15 4.80 3.49 -12.73
C ASP A 15 5.28 4.93 -12.94
N GLN A 16 6.38 5.27 -12.27
CA GLN A 16 6.97 6.61 -12.34
C GLN A 16 7.97 6.81 -13.46
N ARG A 17 8.27 5.75 -14.21
CA ARG A 17 9.37 5.74 -15.17
C ARG A 17 9.24 6.88 -16.18
N THR A 18 10.31 7.66 -16.33
CA THR A 18 10.40 8.68 -17.36
C THR A 18 10.52 8.02 -18.74
N LYS A 19 10.25 8.81 -19.79
CA LYS A 19 10.34 8.34 -21.18
C LYS A 19 11.79 8.13 -21.68
N LEU A 20 12.81 8.26 -20.83
CA LEU A 20 14.21 8.25 -21.22
C LEU A 20 14.88 6.95 -20.80
N VAL A 21 15.17 6.11 -21.80
CA VAL A 21 16.16 4.99 -21.83
C VAL A 21 16.74 4.58 -20.46
N ASN A 22 16.24 3.49 -19.87
CA ASN A 22 16.96 2.53 -19.00
C ASN A 22 17.99 3.05 -17.97
N PHE A 23 17.87 4.29 -17.47
CA PHE A 23 18.66 4.79 -16.35
C PHE A 23 17.93 4.71 -15.01
N GLU A 24 16.65 4.36 -15.02
CA GLU A 24 15.80 4.25 -13.84
C GLU A 24 15.72 2.80 -13.40
N GLY A 25 15.95 2.56 -12.11
CA GLY A 25 15.78 1.25 -11.50
C GLY A 25 14.33 0.75 -11.58
N PHE A 26 14.08 -0.41 -10.96
CA PHE A 26 12.71 -0.86 -10.73
C PHE A 26 12.05 0.05 -9.69
N LEU A 27 10.72 0.25 -9.77
CA LEU A 27 9.96 0.91 -8.70
C LEU A 27 10.12 0.04 -7.45
N GLU A 28 10.78 0.59 -6.42
CA GLU A 28 11.02 -0.08 -5.16
C GLU A 28 10.10 0.51 -4.09
N LEU A 29 9.10 -0.27 -3.65
CA LEU A 29 8.05 0.21 -2.75
C LEU A 29 8.26 -0.22 -1.30
N ARG A 30 8.09 0.74 -0.38
CA ARG A 30 7.82 0.49 1.04
C ARG A 30 6.42 0.98 1.38
N GLY A 31 5.71 0.26 2.25
CA GLY A 31 4.36 0.64 2.67
C GLY A 31 4.18 0.66 4.19
N GLN A 32 3.43 1.63 4.70
CA GLN A 32 2.86 1.63 6.04
C GLN A 32 1.35 1.66 5.92
N PHE A 33 0.69 0.66 6.49
CA PHE A 33 -0.74 0.49 6.40
C PHE A 33 -1.36 0.55 7.79
N THR A 34 -2.35 1.41 7.94
CA THR A 34 -3.03 1.62 9.22
C THR A 34 -4.48 1.21 9.10
N ALA A 35 -4.99 0.52 10.11
CA ALA A 35 -6.41 0.24 10.27
C ALA A 35 -6.80 0.41 11.74
N SER A 36 -7.86 1.17 12.00
CA SER A 36 -8.32 1.45 13.37
C SER A 36 -7.21 2.01 14.29
N GLY A 37 -6.31 2.82 13.74
CA GLY A 37 -5.19 3.43 14.48
C GLY A 37 -3.98 2.52 14.72
N VAL A 38 -4.03 1.25 14.30
CA VAL A 38 -2.90 0.31 14.38
C VAL A 38 -2.19 0.27 13.05
N ALA A 39 -0.87 0.45 13.05
CA ALA A 39 -0.03 0.43 11.86
C ALA A 39 0.71 -0.89 11.68
N SER A 40 0.96 -1.26 10.43
CA SER A 40 1.85 -2.36 10.05
C SER A 40 2.66 -1.96 8.83
N ILE A 41 3.93 -2.34 8.83
CA ILE A 41 4.89 -1.94 7.80
C ILE A 41 5.15 -3.13 6.88
N TYR A 42 5.24 -2.84 5.59
CA TYR A 42 5.62 -3.77 4.55
C TYR A 42 6.90 -3.29 3.84
N PRO A 43 7.88 -4.19 3.66
CA PRO A 43 7.94 -5.55 4.21
C PRO A 43 8.23 -5.59 5.73
N GLN A 44 7.90 -6.70 6.39
CA GLN A 44 8.04 -6.87 7.84
C GLN A 44 9.51 -7.06 8.29
N ASN A 45 9.83 -6.64 9.52
CA ASN A 45 11.16 -6.78 10.13
C ASN A 45 11.67 -8.23 10.16
N GLY A 46 12.94 -8.42 9.78
CA GLY A 46 13.60 -9.72 9.60
C GLY A 46 14.44 -9.80 8.32
N ASN A 47 14.22 -8.85 7.41
CA ASN A 47 15.16 -8.54 6.35
C ASN A 47 16.23 -7.58 6.92
N SER A 48 17.51 -7.95 6.88
CA SER A 48 18.61 -7.17 7.47
C SER A 48 18.90 -5.85 6.72
N ASP A 49 18.16 -5.58 5.65
CA ASP A 49 18.21 -4.33 4.91
C ASP A 49 17.03 -3.42 5.32
N PRO A 50 17.26 -2.22 5.88
CA PRO A 50 16.21 -1.23 6.10
C PRO A 50 15.53 -0.74 4.79
N ARG A 51 16.04 -1.18 3.64
CA ARG A 51 15.51 -1.02 2.27
C ARG A 51 15.02 -2.37 1.72
N ALA A 52 14.40 -3.18 2.55
CA ALA A 52 13.70 -4.36 2.08
C ALA A 52 12.60 -3.89 1.14
N ASN A 53 12.84 -4.01 -0.16
CA ASN A 53 12.07 -3.35 -1.18
C ASN A 53 11.54 -4.39 -2.16
N ILE A 54 10.35 -4.15 -2.68
CA ILE A 54 9.81 -4.97 -3.76
C ILE A 54 9.93 -4.20 -5.04
N LYS A 55 10.64 -4.81 -5.98
CA LYS A 55 10.75 -4.37 -7.36
C LYS A 55 9.43 -4.68 -8.05
N ALA A 56 8.79 -3.65 -8.59
CA ALA A 56 7.53 -3.76 -9.28
C ALA A 56 7.55 -2.99 -10.59
N GLU A 57 6.81 -3.48 -11.57
CA GLU A 57 6.58 -2.83 -12.85
C GLU A 57 5.12 -2.40 -12.99
N GLN A 58 4.85 -1.50 -13.93
CA GLN A 58 3.48 -1.17 -14.29
C GLN A 58 2.71 -2.45 -14.66
N GLY A 59 1.56 -2.65 -14.02
CA GLY A 59 0.70 -3.81 -14.21
C GLY A 59 0.89 -4.91 -13.18
N ASP A 60 2.00 -4.90 -12.44
CA ASP A 60 2.27 -5.92 -11.42
C ASP A 60 1.28 -5.84 -10.26
N THR A 61 0.90 -7.02 -9.78
CA THR A 61 0.11 -7.19 -8.56
C THR A 61 0.91 -8.03 -7.58
N ILE A 62 1.34 -7.41 -6.50
CA ILE A 62 2.16 -8.00 -5.46
C ILE A 62 1.23 -8.57 -4.38
N PRO A 63 1.28 -9.88 -4.09
CA PRO A 63 0.62 -10.43 -2.92
C PRO A 63 1.39 -10.03 -1.66
N VAL A 64 0.70 -9.40 -0.72
CA VAL A 64 1.27 -8.88 0.54
C VAL A 64 0.90 -9.76 1.72
N ASN A 65 -0.41 -10.02 1.87
CA ASN A 65 -1.00 -10.72 3.02
C ASN A 65 -0.48 -10.22 4.39
N LEU A 66 -0.43 -8.91 4.57
CA LEU A 66 0.08 -8.26 5.78
C LEU A 66 -1.06 -8.00 6.77
N GLY A 67 -1.11 -8.79 7.84
CA GLY A 67 -2.01 -8.55 8.97
C GLY A 67 -1.76 -7.20 9.63
N ILE A 68 -2.84 -6.45 9.91
CA ILE A 68 -2.78 -5.15 10.61
C ILE A 68 -3.35 -5.28 12.03
N THR A 69 -4.63 -5.63 12.14
CA THR A 69 -5.34 -5.65 13.42
C THR A 69 -6.59 -6.53 13.38
N ASN A 70 -7.19 -6.77 14.55
CA ASN A 70 -8.52 -7.36 14.67
C ASN A 70 -9.50 -6.28 15.17
N VAL A 71 -10.69 -6.22 14.57
CA VAL A 71 -11.75 -5.27 14.94
C VAL A 71 -12.99 -6.02 15.39
N ALA A 72 -13.54 -5.64 16.55
CA ALA A 72 -14.79 -6.20 17.04
C ALA A 72 -15.98 -5.72 16.22
N PHE A 73 -16.91 -6.62 15.92
CA PHE A 73 -18.15 -6.33 15.19
C PHE A 73 -19.37 -6.61 16.05
N SER A 74 -20.27 -5.61 16.13
CA SER A 74 -21.46 -5.62 16.99
C SER A 74 -22.78 -5.98 16.29
N GLY A 75 -22.77 -6.29 14.99
CA GLY A 75 -23.92 -6.89 14.31
C GLY A 75 -24.72 -5.98 13.36
N THR A 76 -24.49 -4.67 13.33
CA THR A 76 -25.20 -3.75 12.42
C THR A 76 -24.27 -3.16 11.36
N SER A 77 -23.26 -2.41 11.78
CA SER A 77 -22.19 -1.94 10.92
C SER A 77 -21.04 -1.42 11.78
N THR A 78 -19.80 -1.53 11.33
CA THR A 78 -18.65 -0.89 11.98
C THR A 78 -17.80 -0.21 10.92
N ILE A 79 -17.58 1.10 11.07
CA ILE A 79 -16.72 1.87 10.17
C ILE A 79 -15.30 1.79 10.70
N VAL A 80 -14.38 1.31 9.88
CA VAL A 80 -12.96 1.21 10.21
C VAL A 80 -12.18 2.21 9.34
N PRO A 81 -11.53 3.22 9.95
CA PRO A 81 -10.63 4.08 9.20
C PRO A 81 -9.41 3.28 8.74
N ILE A 82 -9.04 3.44 7.48
CA ILE A 82 -7.88 2.81 6.86
C ILE A 82 -6.99 3.87 6.21
N LYS A 83 -5.68 3.61 6.20
CA LYS A 83 -4.69 4.49 5.59
C LYS A 83 -3.62 3.65 4.90
N ALA A 84 -3.20 4.08 3.72
CA ALA A 84 -2.00 3.60 3.06
C ALA A 84 -1.03 4.75 2.85
N GLU A 85 0.20 4.56 3.29
CA GLU A 85 1.35 5.40 3.04
C GLU A 85 2.36 4.57 2.23
N LEU A 86 2.79 5.09 1.09
CA LEU A 86 3.73 4.43 0.20
C LEU A 86 4.89 5.36 -0.11
N TRP A 87 6.08 4.79 -0.13
CA TRP A 87 7.30 5.45 -0.59
C TRP A 87 7.81 4.72 -1.82
N GLU A 88 8.13 5.49 -2.85
CA GLU A 88 9.03 5.07 -3.91
C GLU A 88 10.45 5.38 -3.47
N LEU A 89 11.31 4.36 -3.51
CA LEU A 89 12.69 4.49 -3.08
C LEU A 89 13.57 4.58 -4.34
N GLU A 90 14.20 5.74 -4.52
CA GLU A 90 15.11 5.96 -5.64
C GLU A 90 16.52 5.43 -5.33
N PHE A 91 17.18 4.83 -6.32
CA PHE A 91 18.60 4.42 -6.21
C PHE A 91 19.46 5.22 -7.19
N GLY A 92 20.39 6.02 -6.67
CA GLY A 92 21.42 6.69 -7.47
C GLY A 92 21.64 8.15 -7.07
N SER A 93 22.14 8.96 -8.01
CA SER A 93 22.28 10.42 -7.86
C SER A 93 20.96 11.18 -8.08
N GLN A 94 19.84 10.47 -8.02
CA GLN A 94 18.50 10.97 -8.30
C GLN A 94 17.78 11.19 -6.97
N GLY A 95 17.24 12.41 -6.85
CA GLY A 95 16.07 12.74 -6.03
C GLY A 95 16.08 12.50 -4.53
N ASN A 96 14.96 12.86 -3.92
CA ASN A 96 14.55 12.35 -2.62
C ASN A 96 13.51 11.25 -2.84
N ASP A 97 13.24 10.41 -1.84
CA ASP A 97 12.16 9.42 -1.92
C ASP A 97 10.82 10.10 -2.21
N ASP A 98 10.14 9.64 -3.26
CA ASP A 98 8.81 10.09 -3.63
C ASP A 98 7.74 9.43 -2.73
N TYR A 99 6.67 10.16 -2.43
CA TYR A 99 5.72 9.75 -1.38
C TYR A 99 4.26 9.92 -1.80
N GLY A 100 3.44 8.95 -1.40
CA GLY A 100 1.99 8.97 -1.58
C GLY A 100 1.26 8.55 -0.31
N VAL A 101 0.15 9.23 -0.02
CA VAL A 101 -0.72 8.89 1.12
C VAL A 101 -2.20 8.97 0.74
N ARG A 102 -2.96 7.98 1.21
CA ARG A 102 -4.42 7.96 1.08
C ARG A 102 -5.07 7.45 2.35
N GLU A 103 -6.12 8.15 2.77
CA GLU A 103 -7.03 7.73 3.84
C GLU A 103 -8.41 7.44 3.25
N ASP A 104 -9.10 6.43 3.80
CA ASP A 104 -10.47 6.07 3.46
C ASP A 104 -11.10 5.32 4.66
N SER A 105 -12.30 4.80 4.48
CA SER A 105 -13.00 3.95 5.44
C SER A 105 -13.44 2.64 4.81
N MET A 106 -13.36 1.58 5.59
CA MET A 106 -13.96 0.28 5.29
C MET A 106 -15.21 0.10 6.16
N ILE A 107 -16.33 -0.31 5.56
CA ILE A 107 -17.58 -0.56 6.28
C ILE A 107 -17.70 -2.07 6.47
N LEU A 108 -17.61 -2.52 7.72
CA LEU A 108 -17.89 -3.90 8.10
C LEU A 108 -19.41 -4.04 8.27
N ASP A 109 -20.05 -4.85 7.43
CA ASP A 109 -21.51 -4.95 7.31
C ASP A 109 -22.08 -6.28 7.82
N GLY A 110 -21.22 -7.19 8.28
CA GLY A 110 -21.61 -8.54 8.70
C GLY A 110 -21.30 -9.62 7.66
N SER A 111 -20.84 -9.25 6.46
CA SER A 111 -20.37 -10.19 5.45
C SER A 111 -19.14 -10.97 5.94
N SER A 112 -18.99 -12.22 5.49
CA SER A 112 -17.81 -13.03 5.84
C SER A 112 -16.48 -12.41 5.39
N ARG A 113 -16.54 -11.58 4.33
CA ARG A 113 -15.39 -10.88 3.77
C ARG A 113 -15.81 -9.54 3.19
N VAL A 114 -15.07 -8.49 3.54
CA VAL A 114 -15.20 -7.14 2.98
C VAL A 114 -13.88 -6.76 2.33
N THR A 115 -13.95 -6.15 1.15
CA THR A 115 -12.77 -5.72 0.39
C THR A 115 -12.89 -4.24 0.04
N LYS A 116 -11.78 -3.52 0.20
CA LYS A 116 -11.68 -2.10 -0.14
C LYS A 116 -10.35 -1.84 -0.80
N THR A 117 -10.39 -1.41 -2.05
CA THR A 117 -9.20 -0.96 -2.79
C THR A 117 -9.15 0.56 -2.79
N ILE A 118 -8.01 1.13 -2.40
CA ILE A 118 -7.79 2.57 -2.41
C ILE A 118 -6.63 2.93 -3.35
N PRO A 119 -6.77 3.97 -4.18
CA PRO A 119 -5.67 4.48 -4.98
C PRO A 119 -4.79 5.42 -4.15
N VAL A 120 -3.49 5.18 -4.20
CA VAL A 120 -2.45 6.04 -3.66
C VAL A 120 -1.68 6.60 -4.86
N ASP A 121 -1.82 7.90 -5.09
CA ASP A 121 -0.99 8.60 -6.07
C ASP A 121 0.34 8.95 -5.38
N ILE A 122 1.45 8.64 -6.04
CA ILE A 122 2.82 8.94 -5.57
C ILE A 122 3.27 10.20 -6.33
N SER A 123 3.81 11.18 -5.61
CA SER A 123 4.32 12.43 -6.19
C SER A 123 5.40 12.16 -7.24
N ALA A 124 5.64 13.14 -8.11
CA ALA A 124 6.86 13.17 -8.92
C ALA A 124 7.69 14.36 -8.45
N ASP A 125 9.00 14.18 -8.33
CA ASP A 125 9.94 15.21 -7.92
C ASP A 125 10.01 16.37 -8.93
N ASN A 126 9.76 16.11 -10.24
CA ASN A 126 9.73 17.16 -11.25
C ASN A 126 8.82 16.90 -12.45
N SER A 127 8.68 17.92 -13.31
CA SER A 127 7.80 17.89 -14.50
C SER A 127 8.25 16.93 -15.62
N LYS A 128 9.41 16.29 -15.48
CA LYS A 128 9.91 15.26 -16.41
C LYS A 128 9.55 13.84 -15.95
N GLU A 129 9.35 13.63 -14.64
CA GLU A 129 8.81 12.42 -14.05
C GLU A 129 7.29 12.35 -14.19
N ARG A 130 6.77 11.12 -14.21
CA ARG A 130 5.34 10.86 -14.30
C ARG A 130 4.91 10.29 -12.96
N GLY A 131 4.31 11.10 -12.08
CA GLY A 131 3.79 10.64 -10.78
C GLY A 131 3.13 9.24 -10.83
N GLY A 132 3.40 8.41 -9.82
CA GLY A 132 2.97 7.01 -9.77
C GLY A 132 1.54 6.85 -9.30
N ARG A 133 0.97 5.67 -9.56
CA ARG A 133 -0.33 5.29 -8.98
C ARG A 133 -0.35 3.84 -8.58
N VAL A 134 -0.62 3.60 -7.31
CA VAL A 134 -0.64 2.28 -6.71
C VAL A 134 -1.99 2.02 -6.06
N LEU A 135 -2.57 0.87 -6.34
CA LEU A 135 -3.82 0.41 -5.75
C LEU A 135 -3.50 -0.51 -4.57
N VAL A 136 -3.97 -0.17 -3.38
CA VAL A 136 -3.79 -0.97 -2.17
C VAL A 136 -5.13 -1.62 -1.81
N THR A 137 -5.15 -2.95 -1.72
CA THR A 137 -6.35 -3.71 -1.39
C THR A 137 -6.33 -4.14 0.07
N PHE A 138 -7.17 -3.50 0.86
CA PHE A 138 -7.49 -3.91 2.22
C PHE A 138 -8.59 -4.96 2.21
N VAL A 139 -8.45 -5.95 3.09
CA VAL A 139 -9.45 -6.99 3.30
C VAL A 139 -9.75 -7.10 4.79
N ALA A 140 -11.02 -7.26 5.11
CA ALA A 140 -11.49 -7.70 6.41
C ALA A 140 -12.17 -9.05 6.28
N GLU A 141 -11.70 -10.06 7.02
CA GLU A 141 -12.29 -11.40 7.05
C GLU A 141 -12.85 -11.71 8.44
N MET A 142 -14.11 -12.13 8.48
CA MET A 142 -14.75 -12.54 9.73
C MET A 142 -14.10 -13.83 10.26
N GLN A 143 -13.76 -13.83 11.54
CA GLN A 143 -13.20 -14.95 12.29
C GLN A 143 -14.25 -15.56 13.22
#